data_AF-A0A669DDD3-F1
#
_entry.id   AF-A0A669DDD3-F1
#
_cell.length_a   1.000
_cell.length_b   1.000
_cell.length_c   1.000
_cell.angle_alpha   90.00
_cell.angle_beta   90.00
_cell.angle_gamma   90.00
#
_symmetry.space_group_name_H-M   'P 1'
#
loop_
_entity.id
_entity.type
_entity.pdbx_description
1 polymer ?
#
loop_
_entity_poly.entity_id
_entity_poly.type
_entity_poly.pdbx_seq_one_letter_code
_entity_poly.pdbx_strand_id
1 'polypeptide(L)'
;MLFPDVHSAASLTVSPDRVQHFTSDSVSLTCEGNFTEWRVRKFSEGGRLSDCRRMTGSTCNINTSKSDTGVYWCESGSGEFSSAVNITVQNDGNGPILVSPVHPVTEGASVSLSCSLKTQKILSNVFFYHNDKLIQNDTRGELKISAVSKSDEGFYKCQYSGRESAQSWMSVKSEQDQNI
;
A
#
# COMPACT_ATOMS: atom_id res chain seq x y z
N MET A 1 -14.22 7.22 37.78
CA MET A 1 -12.88 7.57 37.25
C MET A 1 -12.91 7.20 35.78
N LEU A 2 -12.83 8.18 34.89
CA LEU A 2 -12.79 7.96 33.45
C LEU A 2 -11.34 7.59 33.10
N PHE A 3 -11.12 6.40 32.55
CA PHE A 3 -9.86 6.10 31.88
C PHE A 3 -9.82 6.98 30.64
N PRO A 4 -8.76 7.77 30.41
CA PRO A 4 -8.62 8.43 29.11
C PRO A 4 -8.45 7.33 28.06
N ASP A 5 -9.25 7.39 27.00
CA ASP A 5 -9.08 6.57 25.80
C ASP A 5 -7.64 6.72 25.29
N VAL A 6 -6.80 5.71 25.55
CA VAL A 6 -5.48 5.59 24.92
C VAL A 6 -5.70 4.97 23.55
N HIS A 7 -6.30 5.75 22.64
CA HIS A 7 -6.34 5.39 21.23
C HIS A 7 -5.90 6.58 20.39
N SER A 8 -4.58 6.75 20.33
CA SER A 8 -3.94 7.36 19.17
C SER A 8 -2.97 6.32 18.61
N ALA A 9 -3.53 5.28 17.97
CA ALA A 9 -2.73 4.27 17.30
C ALA A 9 -1.97 4.96 16.15
N ALA A 10 -0.64 4.98 16.24
CA ALA A 10 0.22 5.52 15.19
C ALA A 10 -0.17 4.98 13.82
N SER A 11 -0.27 5.83 12.80
CA SER A 11 -0.55 5.43 11.43
C SER A 11 0.59 5.85 10.49
N LEU A 12 0.74 5.11 9.39
CA LEU A 12 1.70 5.43 8.32
C LEU A 12 0.93 5.56 7.01
N THR A 13 0.81 6.77 6.48
CA THR A 13 0.17 7.02 5.20
C THR A 13 1.21 7.09 4.07
N VAL A 14 0.82 6.66 2.87
CA VAL A 14 1.66 6.63 1.67
C VAL A 14 1.04 7.53 0.61
N SER A 15 1.84 8.45 0.06
CA SER A 15 1.44 9.29 -1.07
C SER A 15 2.41 9.10 -2.23
N PRO A 16 1.93 8.78 -3.44
CA PRO A 16 0.53 8.47 -3.79
C PRO A 16 0.00 7.18 -3.14
N ASP A 17 -1.32 7.10 -2.89
CA ASP A 17 -2.00 5.99 -2.19
C ASP A 17 -2.00 4.69 -3.02
N ARG A 18 -0.84 4.03 -3.07
CA ARG A 18 -0.59 2.72 -3.65
C ARG A 18 0.68 2.14 -3.04
N VAL A 19 0.81 0.81 -3.07
CA VAL A 19 2.00 0.12 -2.53
C VAL A 19 3.03 -0.27 -3.59
N GLN A 20 2.63 -0.29 -4.87
CA GLN A 20 3.53 -0.55 -5.98
C GLN A 20 3.93 0.77 -6.64
N HIS A 21 5.22 0.95 -6.87
CA HIS A 21 5.78 2.14 -7.49
C HIS A 21 6.75 1.77 -8.59
N PHE A 22 6.92 2.70 -9.52
CA PHE A 22 7.98 2.61 -10.51
C PHE A 22 9.28 3.16 -9.94
N THR A 23 10.40 2.87 -10.60
CA THR A 23 11.66 3.54 -10.33
C THR A 23 11.54 5.04 -10.59
N SER A 24 12.23 5.85 -9.81
CA SER A 24 12.17 7.32 -9.87
C SER A 24 10.78 7.92 -9.58
N ASP A 25 9.88 7.19 -8.92
CA ASP A 25 8.67 7.76 -8.34
C ASP A 25 9.05 8.59 -7.11
N SER A 26 8.41 9.75 -6.96
CA SER A 26 8.45 10.50 -5.70
C SER A 26 7.37 9.96 -4.76
N VAL A 27 7.80 9.36 -3.65
CA VAL A 27 6.92 8.75 -2.65
C VAL A 27 7.15 9.46 -1.31
N SER A 28 6.06 9.82 -0.65
CA SER A 28 6.07 10.40 0.69
C SER A 28 5.40 9.43 1.66
N LEU A 29 6.11 9.12 2.74
CA LEU A 29 5.67 8.27 3.84
C LEU A 29 5.46 9.15 5.07
N THR A 30 4.23 9.31 5.54
CA THR A 30 3.91 10.25 6.63
C THR A 30 3.42 9.51 7.86
N CYS A 31 4.06 9.77 8.99
CA CYS A 31 3.60 9.30 10.29
C CYS A 31 2.54 10.24 10.86
N GLU A 32 1.42 9.69 11.30
CA GLU A 32 0.34 10.41 11.98
C GLU A 32 0.10 9.81 13.35
N GLY A 33 -0.27 10.66 14.31
CA GLY A 33 -0.50 10.31 15.71
C GLY A 33 -0.10 11.44 16.64
N ASN A 34 -0.39 11.26 17.94
CA ASN A 34 -0.14 12.29 18.95
C ASN A 34 1.31 12.35 19.48
N PHE A 35 2.23 11.62 18.84
CA PHE A 35 3.61 11.52 19.30
C PHE A 35 4.53 12.54 18.64
N THR A 36 5.57 12.91 19.38
CA THR A 36 6.70 13.70 18.88
C THR A 36 7.84 12.78 18.46
N GLU A 37 8.72 13.26 17.57
CA GLU A 37 9.95 12.57 17.16
C GLU A 37 9.76 11.26 16.37
N TRP A 38 8.99 11.33 15.28
CA TRP A 38 8.81 10.20 14.38
C TRP A 38 10.07 9.79 13.62
N ARG A 39 10.26 8.48 13.48
CA ARG A 39 11.21 7.87 12.54
C ARG A 39 10.47 6.91 11.63
N VAL A 40 10.73 7.00 10.33
CA VAL A 40 10.26 5.99 9.38
C VAL A 40 11.34 4.91 9.26
N ARG A 41 11.00 3.71 9.69
CA ARG A 41 11.84 2.52 9.64
C ARG A 41 11.59 1.76 8.34
N LYS A 42 12.64 1.10 7.86
CA LYS A 42 12.62 0.29 6.64
C LYS A 42 13.35 -1.02 6.87
N PHE A 43 12.68 -2.11 6.54
CA PHE A 43 13.29 -3.43 6.39
C PHE A 43 13.31 -3.80 4.90
N SER A 44 14.48 -3.69 4.28
CA SER A 44 14.64 -3.97 2.84
C SER A 44 14.55 -5.47 2.56
N GLU A 45 14.18 -5.84 1.33
CA GLU A 45 14.19 -7.24 0.87
C GLU A 45 15.54 -7.96 1.09
N GLY A 46 16.66 -7.23 1.03
CA GLY A 46 18.00 -7.75 1.33
C GLY A 46 18.31 -7.96 2.83
N GLY A 47 17.31 -7.93 3.71
CA GLY A 47 17.45 -8.19 5.15
C GLY A 47 18.07 -7.05 5.95
N ARG A 48 18.21 -5.85 5.38
CA ARG A 48 18.82 -4.69 6.05
C ARG A 48 17.77 -3.78 6.68
N LEU A 49 17.90 -3.59 7.98
CA LEU A 49 17.18 -2.60 8.75
C LEU A 49 17.85 -1.22 8.60
N SER A 50 17.06 -0.19 8.30
CA SER A 50 17.56 1.17 8.12
C SER A 50 16.48 2.21 8.40
N ASP A 51 16.90 3.44 8.69
CA ASP A 51 16.02 4.59 8.81
C ASP A 51 15.88 5.32 7.46
N CYS A 52 14.72 5.94 7.25
CA CYS A 52 14.57 6.92 6.19
C CYS A 52 15.46 8.14 6.43
N ARG A 53 16.27 8.49 5.43
CA ARG A 53 17.26 9.57 5.56
C ARG A 53 16.68 10.96 5.34
N ARG A 54 15.65 11.10 4.51
CA ARG A 54 15.12 12.39 4.06
C ARG A 54 13.80 12.72 4.76
N MET A 55 13.90 13.00 6.06
CA MET A 55 12.77 13.42 6.89
C MET A 55 12.50 14.92 6.74
N THR A 56 11.23 15.30 6.80
CA THR A 56 10.75 16.67 6.89
C THR A 56 9.52 16.66 7.79
N GLY A 57 9.68 17.05 9.05
CA GLY A 57 8.66 16.80 10.08
C GLY A 57 8.45 15.30 10.29
N SER A 58 7.20 14.84 10.22
CA SER A 58 6.82 13.42 10.29
C SER A 58 6.81 12.70 8.93
N THR A 59 7.22 13.38 7.85
CA THR A 59 7.21 12.83 6.49
C THR A 59 8.60 12.44 6.02
N CYS A 60 8.76 11.20 5.58
CA CYS A 60 9.90 10.67 4.86
C CYS A 60 9.68 10.78 3.35
N ASN A 61 10.62 11.38 2.62
CA ASN A 61 10.56 11.49 1.17
C ASN A 61 11.55 10.56 0.48
N ILE A 62 11.04 9.66 -0.37
CA ILE A 62 11.80 8.65 -1.09
C ILE A 62 11.73 8.95 -2.59
N ASN A 63 12.89 8.95 -3.24
CA ASN A 63 12.95 8.83 -4.69
C ASN A 63 13.26 7.36 -4.99
N THR A 64 12.28 6.62 -5.49
CA THR A 64 12.30 5.15 -5.46
C THR A 64 13.38 4.56 -6.34
N SER A 65 14.12 3.62 -5.78
CA SER A 65 15.04 2.73 -6.49
C SER A 65 14.67 1.27 -6.21
N LYS A 66 15.27 0.33 -6.93
CA LYS A 66 15.09 -1.11 -6.63
C LYS A 66 15.44 -1.48 -5.18
N SER A 67 16.39 -0.77 -4.57
CA SER A 67 16.76 -0.98 -3.18
C SER A 67 15.71 -0.48 -2.17
N ASP A 68 14.68 0.23 -2.64
CA ASP A 68 13.58 0.74 -1.83
C ASP A 68 12.39 -0.20 -1.71
N THR A 69 12.44 -1.38 -2.36
CA THR A 69 11.52 -2.48 -2.03
C THR A 69 11.74 -2.95 -0.59
N GLY A 70 10.66 -3.02 0.18
CA GLY A 70 10.71 -3.46 1.57
C GLY A 70 9.48 -3.05 2.39
N VAL A 71 9.54 -3.40 3.67
CA VAL A 71 8.51 -3.10 4.66
C VAL A 71 8.85 -1.80 5.39
N TYR A 72 7.88 -0.90 5.51
CA TYR A 72 8.04 0.40 6.14
C TYR A 72 7.04 0.57 7.29
N TRP A 73 7.44 1.20 8.38
CA TRP A 73 6.58 1.55 9.51
C TRP A 73 7.10 2.79 10.23
N CYS A 74 6.23 3.45 10.99
CA CYS A 74 6.62 4.53 11.89
C CYS A 74 6.99 3.98 13.26
N GLU A 75 8.02 4.58 13.86
CA GLU A 75 8.46 4.35 15.23
C GLU A 75 8.51 5.72 15.93
N SER A 76 7.81 5.83 17.06
CA SER A 76 7.81 7.05 17.90
C SER A 76 9.00 7.04 18.87
N GLY A 77 9.34 8.21 19.42
CA GLY A 77 10.38 8.31 20.46
C GLY A 77 10.09 7.50 21.74
N SER A 78 8.82 7.20 22.01
CA SER A 78 8.37 6.35 23.12
C SER A 78 8.38 4.85 22.80
N GLY A 79 8.75 4.45 21.58
CA GLY A 79 8.81 3.05 21.15
C GLY A 79 7.49 2.46 20.68
N GLU A 80 6.47 3.27 20.40
CA GLU A 80 5.25 2.81 19.72
C GLU A 80 5.44 2.71 18.21
N PHE A 81 4.75 1.74 17.59
CA PHE A 81 4.84 1.44 16.16
C PHE A 81 3.52 1.59 15.45
N SER A 82 3.54 2.08 14.20
CA SER A 82 2.37 2.04 13.33
C SER A 82 2.16 0.67 12.71
N SER A 83 1.03 0.50 12.02
CA SER A 83 0.91 -0.53 10.99
C SER A 83 2.04 -0.42 9.97
N ALA A 84 2.45 -1.56 9.40
CA ALA A 84 3.49 -1.60 8.38
C ALA A 84 2.89 -1.67 6.96
N VAL A 85 3.60 -1.09 5.99
CA VAL A 85 3.25 -1.11 4.57
C VAL A 85 4.37 -1.77 3.77
N ASN A 86 4.01 -2.62 2.81
CA ASN A 86 4.99 -3.31 1.97
C ASN A 86 5.09 -2.61 0.60
N ILE A 87 6.16 -1.84 0.40
CA ILE A 87 6.40 -1.11 -0.85
C ILE A 87 7.18 -1.99 -1.81
N THR A 88 6.68 -2.13 -3.04
CA THR A 88 7.37 -2.82 -4.13
C THR A 88 7.75 -1.84 -5.23
N VAL A 89 9.05 -1.82 -5.60
CA VAL A 89 9.56 -0.95 -6.68
C VAL A 89 9.89 -1.79 -7.92
N GLN A 90 9.33 -1.40 -9.07
CA GLN A 90 9.62 -2.02 -10.36
C GLN A 90 10.22 -1.07 -11.38
N ASN A 91 11.00 -1.62 -12.33
CA ASN A 91 11.60 -0.82 -13.38
C ASN A 91 10.54 -0.38 -14.40
N ASP A 92 10.75 0.81 -14.93
CA ASP A 92 9.97 1.40 -16.02
C ASP A 92 10.17 0.53 -17.27
N GLY A 93 9.22 -0.35 -17.57
CA GLY A 93 9.28 -1.28 -18.71
C GLY A 93 9.05 -2.76 -18.36
N ASN A 94 9.04 -3.12 -17.08
CA ASN A 94 8.78 -4.51 -16.68
C ASN A 94 7.30 -4.91 -16.85
N GLY A 95 6.38 -3.95 -16.92
CA GLY A 95 4.95 -4.18 -17.04
C GLY A 95 4.14 -3.10 -16.30
N PRO A 96 2.84 -3.34 -16.12
CA PRO A 96 2.01 -2.49 -15.27
C PRO A 96 2.35 -2.66 -13.78
N ILE A 97 1.97 -1.69 -12.97
CA ILE A 97 1.78 -1.85 -11.52
C ILE A 97 0.30 -2.03 -11.21
N LEU A 98 0.00 -2.73 -10.12
CA LEU A 98 -1.32 -2.73 -9.51
C LEU A 98 -1.46 -1.50 -8.60
N VAL A 99 -2.53 -0.73 -8.81
CA VAL A 99 -2.97 0.34 -7.91
C VAL A 99 -4.00 -0.28 -6.98
N SER A 100 -3.54 -0.64 -5.78
CA SER A 100 -4.32 -1.20 -4.68
C SER A 100 -4.22 -0.30 -3.43
N PRO A 101 -5.25 -0.29 -2.56
CA PRO A 101 -5.22 0.51 -1.34
C PRO A 101 -4.08 0.06 -0.42
N VAL A 102 -3.47 1.03 0.27
CA VAL A 102 -2.36 0.79 1.19
C VAL A 102 -2.84 0.20 2.52
N HIS A 103 -4.01 0.63 2.97
CA HIS A 103 -4.59 0.24 4.25
C HIS A 103 -5.69 -0.83 4.10
N PRO A 104 -5.98 -1.59 5.17
CA PRO A 104 -7.09 -2.55 5.16
C PRO A 104 -8.41 -1.86 4.82
N VAL A 105 -9.15 -2.47 3.90
CA VAL A 105 -10.46 -2.00 3.45
C VAL A 105 -11.51 -2.48 4.44
N THR A 106 -12.41 -1.60 4.86
CA THR A 106 -13.52 -1.98 5.75
C THR A 106 -14.53 -2.86 4.99
N GLU A 107 -15.07 -3.88 5.64
CA GLU A 107 -16.22 -4.63 5.12
C GLU A 107 -17.39 -3.69 4.77
N GLY A 108 -18.15 -4.03 3.73
CA GLY A 108 -19.24 -3.21 3.19
C GLY A 108 -18.79 -2.01 2.35
N ALA A 109 -17.54 -1.53 2.50
CA ALA A 109 -17.03 -0.43 1.70
C ALA A 109 -16.77 -0.84 0.24
N SER A 110 -16.70 0.14 -0.65
CA SER A 110 -16.32 -0.08 -2.05
C SER A 110 -14.83 0.16 -2.28
N VAL A 111 -14.18 -0.68 -3.08
CA VAL A 111 -12.80 -0.49 -3.55
C VAL A 111 -12.73 -0.62 -5.07
N SER A 112 -11.78 0.11 -5.67
CA SER A 112 -11.48 0.02 -7.10
C SER A 112 -10.00 -0.26 -7.28
N LEU A 113 -9.68 -1.40 -7.88
CA LEU A 113 -8.32 -1.75 -8.27
C LEU A 113 -8.12 -1.38 -9.74
N SER A 114 -6.94 -0.84 -10.07
CA SER A 114 -6.61 -0.44 -11.43
C SER A 114 -5.16 -0.74 -11.77
N CYS A 115 -4.82 -0.70 -13.05
CA CYS A 115 -3.44 -0.91 -13.50
C CYS A 115 -2.91 0.33 -14.18
N SER A 116 -1.65 0.61 -13.91
CA SER A 116 -0.97 1.76 -14.47
C SER A 116 0.34 1.34 -15.10
N LEU A 117 0.63 1.92 -16.26
CA LEU A 117 2.00 2.04 -16.75
C LEU A 117 2.62 3.29 -16.12
N LYS A 118 3.94 3.45 -16.26
CA LYS A 118 4.66 4.63 -15.77
C LYS A 118 4.09 5.93 -16.33
N THR A 119 3.80 5.93 -17.63
CA THR A 119 3.42 7.13 -18.39
C THR A 119 1.91 7.34 -18.45
N GLN A 120 1.10 6.32 -18.20
CA GLN A 120 -0.35 6.39 -18.39
C GLN A 120 -1.12 5.37 -17.57
N LYS A 121 -2.34 5.75 -17.20
CA LYS A 121 -3.36 4.82 -16.70
C LYS A 121 -3.86 3.93 -17.83
N ILE A 122 -4.12 2.66 -17.54
CA ILE A 122 -4.73 1.74 -18.49
C ILE A 122 -6.25 1.78 -18.33
N LEU A 123 -6.98 2.02 -19.41
CA LEU A 123 -8.43 2.25 -19.37
C LEU A 123 -9.27 1.05 -19.84
N SER A 124 -8.66 0.05 -20.49
CA SER A 124 -9.37 -1.13 -21.00
C SER A 124 -8.43 -2.33 -21.18
N ASN A 125 -9.03 -3.52 -21.37
CA ASN A 125 -8.34 -4.78 -21.63
C ASN A 125 -7.34 -5.16 -20.52
N VAL A 126 -7.76 -4.98 -19.27
CA VAL A 126 -6.99 -5.36 -18.09
C VAL A 126 -7.57 -6.62 -17.50
N PHE A 127 -6.72 -7.62 -17.29
CA PHE A 127 -7.12 -8.84 -16.59
C PHE A 127 -6.74 -8.74 -15.13
N PHE A 128 -7.66 -9.10 -14.23
CA PHE A 128 -7.40 -9.12 -12.78
C PHE A 128 -7.44 -10.54 -12.25
N TYR A 129 -6.52 -10.82 -11.34
CA TYR A 129 -6.39 -12.11 -10.67
C TYR A 129 -6.51 -11.91 -9.16
N HIS A 130 -7.22 -12.82 -8.50
CA HIS A 130 -7.30 -12.95 -7.04
C HIS A 130 -6.84 -14.34 -6.65
N ASN A 131 -5.82 -14.42 -5.80
CA ASN A 131 -5.16 -15.68 -5.41
C ASN A 131 -4.81 -16.56 -6.63
N ASP A 132 -4.20 -15.92 -7.63
CA ASP A 132 -3.82 -16.48 -8.93
C ASP A 132 -4.97 -17.02 -9.81
N LYS A 133 -6.23 -16.79 -9.42
CA LYS A 133 -7.40 -17.10 -10.25
C LYS A 133 -7.87 -15.87 -11.01
N LEU A 134 -8.12 -16.01 -12.30
CA LEU A 134 -8.67 -14.95 -13.15
C LEU A 134 -10.09 -14.61 -12.70
N ILE A 135 -10.32 -13.37 -12.28
CA ILE A 135 -11.63 -12.86 -11.79
C ILE A 135 -12.25 -11.81 -12.71
N GLN A 136 -11.45 -11.17 -13.57
CA GLN A 136 -11.96 -10.25 -14.60
C GLN A 136 -11.10 -10.35 -15.86
N ASN A 137 -11.74 -10.46 -17.02
CA ASN A 137 -11.09 -10.55 -18.32
C ASN A 137 -11.83 -9.81 -19.45
N ASP A 138 -12.67 -8.84 -19.09
CA ASP A 138 -13.47 -8.06 -20.05
C ASP A 138 -12.75 -6.75 -20.47
N THR A 139 -13.49 -5.87 -21.14
CA THR A 139 -12.97 -4.60 -21.66
C THR A 139 -12.73 -3.53 -20.60
N ARG A 140 -13.06 -3.77 -19.32
CA ARG A 140 -12.88 -2.77 -18.25
C ARG A 140 -11.40 -2.61 -17.89
N GLY A 141 -11.01 -1.38 -17.56
CA GLY A 141 -9.68 -1.05 -17.04
C GLY A 141 -9.54 -1.17 -15.52
N GLU A 142 -10.66 -1.32 -14.82
CA GLU A 142 -10.72 -1.36 -13.36
C GLU A 142 -11.56 -2.54 -12.88
N LEU A 143 -11.16 -3.10 -11.74
CA LEU A 143 -11.97 -4.04 -10.98
C LEU A 143 -12.63 -3.28 -9.83
N LYS A 144 -13.96 -3.25 -9.80
CA LYS A 144 -14.73 -2.61 -8.73
C LYS A 144 -15.38 -3.67 -7.86
N ILE A 145 -15.09 -3.64 -6.57
CA ILE A 145 -15.74 -4.44 -5.55
C ILE A 145 -16.62 -3.47 -4.75
N SER A 146 -17.94 -3.56 -4.93
CA SER A 146 -18.86 -2.55 -4.39
C SER A 146 -19.15 -2.71 -2.91
N ALA A 147 -19.12 -3.94 -2.41
CA ALA A 147 -19.31 -4.27 -1.00
C ALA A 147 -18.26 -5.32 -0.63
N VAL A 148 -17.14 -4.86 -0.08
CA VAL A 148 -16.01 -5.71 0.32
C VAL A 148 -16.44 -6.65 1.46
N SER A 149 -15.97 -7.88 1.39
CA SER A 149 -16.23 -8.94 2.37
C SER A 149 -14.92 -9.65 2.71
N LYS A 150 -14.91 -10.45 3.79
CA LYS A 150 -13.71 -11.23 4.12
C LYS A 150 -13.23 -12.17 3.01
N SER A 151 -14.09 -12.62 2.10
CA SER A 151 -13.67 -13.43 0.94
C SER A 151 -12.88 -12.66 -0.11
N ASP A 152 -12.95 -11.33 -0.11
CA ASP A 152 -12.15 -10.47 -0.98
C ASP A 152 -10.73 -10.27 -0.43
N GLU A 153 -10.43 -10.67 0.81
CA GLU A 153 -9.06 -10.64 1.31
C GLU A 153 -8.16 -11.59 0.51
N GLY A 154 -6.98 -11.13 0.10
CA GLY A 154 -6.02 -11.97 -0.60
C GLY A 154 -5.04 -11.24 -1.51
N PHE A 155 -4.31 -12.01 -2.30
CA PHE A 155 -3.35 -11.48 -3.27
C PHE A 155 -4.05 -11.08 -4.57
N TYR A 156 -3.88 -9.83 -4.96
CA TYR A 156 -4.31 -9.31 -6.25
C TYR A 156 -3.11 -9.02 -7.14
N LYS A 157 -3.28 -9.27 -8.43
CA LYS A 157 -2.38 -8.79 -9.50
C LYS A 157 -3.21 -8.49 -10.74
N CYS A 158 -2.61 -7.76 -11.67
CA CYS A 158 -3.23 -7.54 -12.96
C CYS A 158 -2.30 -7.80 -14.13
N GLN A 159 -2.88 -8.01 -15.29
CA GLN A 159 -2.17 -8.21 -16.53
C GLN A 159 -2.66 -7.23 -17.59
N TYR A 160 -1.70 -6.64 -18.32
CA TYR A 160 -1.96 -5.83 -19.49
C TYR A 160 -0.97 -6.20 -20.60
N SER A 161 -1.49 -6.42 -21.81
CA SER A 161 -0.68 -6.77 -22.99
C SER A 161 0.33 -7.92 -22.74
N GLY A 162 -0.12 -8.96 -22.02
CA GLY A 162 0.69 -10.15 -21.71
C GLY A 162 1.73 -9.99 -20.60
N ARG A 163 1.76 -8.85 -19.89
CA ARG A 163 2.66 -8.59 -18.75
C ARG A 163 1.88 -8.45 -17.47
N GLU A 164 2.28 -9.18 -16.43
CA GLU A 164 1.68 -9.12 -15.09
C GLU A 164 2.37 -8.08 -14.20
N SER A 165 1.61 -7.47 -13.29
CA SER A 165 2.12 -6.70 -12.16
C SER A 165 2.66 -7.64 -11.07
N ALA A 166 3.40 -7.08 -10.11
CA ALA A 166 3.64 -7.78 -8.84
C ALA A 166 2.30 -8.07 -8.12
N GLN A 167 2.31 -9.06 -7.23
CA GLN A 167 1.18 -9.32 -6.34
C GLN A 167 1.15 -8.29 -5.21
N SER A 168 -0.05 -7.89 -4.79
CA SER A 168 -0.31 -7.04 -3.63
C SER A 168 -1.37 -7.68 -2.75
N TRP A 169 -1.12 -7.76 -1.45
CA TRP A 169 -2.11 -8.24 -0.49
C TRP A 169 -3.10 -7.13 -0.18
N MET A 170 -4.38 -7.37 -0.45
CA MET A 170 -5.47 -6.51 0.01
C MET A 170 -6.08 -7.14 1.27
N SER A 171 -5.95 -6.46 2.41
CA SER A 171 -6.55 -6.91 3.67
C SER A 171 -7.94 -6.30 3.86
N VAL A 172 -8.79 -7.05 4.54
CA VAL A 172 -10.15 -6.63 4.90
C VAL A 172 -10.28 -6.63 6.42
N LYS A 173 -10.70 -5.47 6.97
CA LYS A 173 -10.98 -5.28 8.39
C LYS A 173 -12.49 -5.26 8.65
N SER A 174 -12.90 -5.79 9.79
CA SER A 174 -14.32 -5.79 10.17
C SER A 174 -14.78 -4.40 10.58
N GLU A 175 -16.08 -4.10 10.49
CA GLU A 175 -16.63 -2.84 11.01
C GLU A 175 -16.50 -2.73 12.54
N GLN A 176 -16.39 -3.86 13.24
CA GLN A 176 -16.29 -3.90 14.71
C GLN A 176 -14.91 -3.47 15.22
N ASP A 177 -13.86 -3.58 14.40
CA ASP A 177 -12.50 -3.15 14.72
C ASP A 177 -12.32 -1.62 14.72
N GLN A 178 -13.39 -0.84 14.45
CA GLN A 178 -13.37 0.63 14.49
C GLN A 178 -13.79 1.20 15.86
N ASN A 179 -14.27 0.36 16.78
CA ASN A 179 -14.81 0.75 18.09
C ASN A 179 -14.07 0.11 19.28
N ILE A 180 -12.84 -0.38 19.06
CA ILE A 180 -11.99 -0.98 20.11
C ILE A 180 -10.86 -0.03 20.43
#